data_AF-A0A357D6K4-F1
#
_entry.id   AF-A0A357D6K4-F1
#
_cell.length_a   1.000
_cell.length_b   1.000
_cell.length_c   1.000
_cell.angle_alpha   90.00
_cell.angle_beta   90.00
_cell.angle_gamma   90.00
#
_symmetry.space_group_name_H-M   'P 1'
#
loop_
_entity.id
_entity.type
_entity.pdbx_description
1 polymer ?
#
loop_
_entity_poly.entity_id
_entity_poly.type
_entity_poly.pdbx_seq_one_letter_code
_entity_poly.pdbx_strand_id
1 'polypeptide(L)'
;MHRKGLLRIGAAIVVIITASIFILFTLSAPCLILKNGDTGGVIRSFPVQEGDEFSVTFVHSVNKSPVTDVYQIVNGDIYVVRTIY
;
A
#
# COMPACT_ATOMS: atom_id res chain seq x y z
N MET A 1 -30.69 -15.41 -36.54
CA MET A 1 -30.87 -15.47 -35.07
C MET A 1 -29.56 -15.65 -34.26
N HIS A 2 -28.38 -15.76 -34.87
CA HIS A 2 -27.10 -16.00 -34.15
C HIS A 2 -26.35 -14.75 -33.64
N ARG A 3 -26.44 -13.61 -34.33
CA ARG A 3 -25.66 -12.39 -33.97
C ARG A 3 -26.05 -11.78 -32.61
N LYS A 4 -27.33 -11.86 -32.24
CA LYS A 4 -27.83 -11.34 -30.95
C LYS A 4 -27.36 -12.19 -29.76
N GLY A 5 -27.17 -13.50 -29.95
CA GLY A 5 -26.62 -14.40 -28.93
C GLY A 5 -25.14 -14.14 -28.68
N LEU A 6 -24.35 -13.97 -29.76
CA LEU A 6 -22.93 -13.63 -29.66
C LEU A 6 -22.70 -12.26 -29.01
N LEU A 7 -23.56 -11.27 -29.31
CA LEU A 7 -23.51 -9.94 -28.69
C LEU A 7 -23.81 -9.99 -27.18
N ARG A 8 -24.78 -10.82 -26.76
CA ARG A 8 -25.12 -11.01 -25.34
C ARG A 8 -23.99 -11.70 -24.57
N ILE A 9 -23.35 -12.70 -25.17
CA ILE A 9 -22.20 -13.38 -24.59
C ILE A 9 -21.02 -12.40 -24.45
N GLY A 10 -20.73 -11.63 -25.49
CA GLY A 10 -19.69 -10.59 -25.44
C GLY A 10 -19.96 -9.55 -24.35
N ALA A 11 -21.19 -9.05 -24.24
CA ALA A 11 -21.56 -8.11 -23.19
C ALA A 11 -21.42 -8.70 -21.78
N ALA A 12 -21.81 -9.96 -21.57
CA ALA A 12 -21.65 -10.64 -20.28
C ALA A 12 -20.17 -10.77 -19.89
N ILE A 13 -19.29 -11.10 -20.84
CA ILE A 13 -17.84 -11.19 -20.60
C ILE A 13 -17.27 -9.83 -20.16
N VAL A 14 -17.63 -8.75 -20.85
CA VAL A 14 -17.18 -7.40 -20.50
C VAL A 14 -17.62 -7.03 -19.09
N VAL A 15 -18.88 -7.29 -18.73
CA VAL A 15 -19.42 -7.01 -17.40
C VAL A 15 -18.64 -7.77 -16.32
N ILE A 16 -18.40 -9.07 -16.53
CA ILE A 16 -17.63 -9.89 -15.59
C ILE A 16 -16.22 -9.33 -15.41
N ILE A 17 -15.52 -9.02 -16.51
CA ILE A 17 -14.16 -8.44 -16.45
C ILE A 17 -14.17 -7.12 -15.67
N THR A 18 -15.10 -6.21 -15.98
CA THR A 18 -15.18 -4.92 -15.27
C THR A 18 -15.49 -5.10 -13.80
N ALA A 19 -16.40 -6.02 -13.43
CA ALA A 19 -16.72 -6.31 -12.06
C ALA A 19 -15.52 -6.93 -11.32
N SER A 20 -14.80 -7.85 -11.95
CA SER A 20 -13.60 -8.45 -11.38
C SER A 20 -12.49 -7.42 -11.12
N ILE A 21 -12.25 -6.51 -12.08
CA ILE A 21 -11.27 -5.42 -11.92
C ILE A 21 -11.68 -4.51 -10.77
N PHE A 22 -12.95 -4.10 -10.71
CA PHE A 22 -13.46 -3.25 -9.64
C PHE A 22 -13.28 -3.91 -8.27
N ILE A 23 -13.65 -5.18 -8.14
CA ILE A 23 -13.48 -5.96 -6.90
C ILE A 23 -12.00 -6.01 -6.48
N LEU A 24 -11.08 -6.30 -7.42
CA LEU A 24 -9.65 -6.34 -7.14
C LEU A 24 -9.11 -5.00 -6.60
N PHE A 25 -9.53 -3.88 -7.20
CA PHE A 25 -9.14 -2.56 -6.70
C PHE A 25 -9.71 -2.27 -5.32
N THR A 26 -10.98 -2.60 -5.06
CA THR A 26 -11.62 -2.35 -3.75
C THR A 26 -11.07 -3.22 -2.63
N LEU A 27 -10.58 -4.42 -2.94
CA LEU A 27 -9.99 -5.33 -1.95
C LEU A 27 -8.48 -5.11 -1.77
N SER A 28 -7.85 -4.29 -2.60
CA SER A 28 -6.43 -3.97 -2.46
C SER A 28 -6.25 -2.94 -1.35
N ALA A 29 -5.64 -3.37 -0.24
CA ALA A 29 -5.24 -2.46 0.83
C ALA A 29 -3.80 -1.97 0.59
N PRO A 30 -3.54 -0.65 0.69
CA PRO A 30 -2.17 -0.15 0.62
C PRO A 30 -1.33 -0.75 1.75
N CYS A 31 -0.06 -1.01 1.47
CA CYS A 31 0.84 -1.69 2.39
C CYS A 31 2.17 -0.95 2.51
N LEU A 32 2.63 -0.77 3.75
CA LEU A 32 3.99 -0.35 4.06
C LEU A 32 4.91 -1.57 3.99
N ILE A 33 5.92 -1.52 3.12
CA ILE A 33 6.86 -2.64 2.90
C ILE A 33 8.23 -2.29 3.47
N LEU A 34 8.68 -3.06 4.46
CA LEU A 34 10.04 -3.02 4.95
C LEU A 34 10.91 -3.94 4.10
N LYS A 35 11.93 -3.36 3.44
CA LYS A 35 12.89 -4.10 2.61
C LYS A 35 14.28 -4.02 3.20
N ASN A 36 15.07 -5.06 2.98
CA ASN A 36 16.51 -5.04 3.22
C ASN A 36 17.16 -4.08 2.20
N GLY A 37 17.97 -3.14 2.68
CA GLY A 37 18.59 -2.10 1.82
C GLY A 37 19.60 -2.64 0.81
N ASP A 38 20.29 -3.74 1.13
CA ASP A 38 21.37 -4.29 0.31
C ASP A 38 20.84 -5.27 -0.74
N THR A 39 19.87 -6.11 -0.36
CA THR A 39 19.36 -7.21 -1.20
C THR A 39 18.02 -6.88 -1.86
N GLY A 40 17.29 -5.88 -1.37
CA GLY A 40 15.93 -5.56 -1.79
C GLY A 40 14.86 -6.57 -1.30
N GLY A 41 15.26 -7.61 -0.56
CA GLY A 41 14.35 -8.63 -0.03
C GLY A 41 13.33 -8.04 0.93
N VAL A 42 12.06 -8.44 0.80
CA VAL A 42 10.99 -8.01 1.71
C VAL A 42 11.18 -8.68 3.07
N ILE A 43 11.35 -7.86 4.10
CA ILE A 43 11.45 -8.31 5.50
C ILE A 43 10.05 -8.44 6.09
N ARG A 44 9.17 -7.46 5.84
CA ARG A 44 7.81 -7.43 6.36
C ARG A 44 6.91 -6.50 5.54
N SER A 45 5.60 -6.79 5.57
CA SER A 45 4.53 -5.95 5.03
C SER A 45 3.53 -5.63 6.13
N PHE A 46 3.05 -4.39 6.17
CA PHE A 46 2.03 -3.93 7.10
C PHE A 46 0.89 -3.30 6.30
N PRO A 47 -0.38 -3.75 6.47
CA PRO A 47 -1.51 -3.03 5.90
C PRO A 47 -1.59 -1.64 6.55
N VAL A 48 -1.83 -0.62 5.75
CA VAL A 48 -1.97 0.77 6.21
C VAL A 48 -3.18 1.43 5.58
N GLN A 49 -3.65 2.51 6.19
CA GLN A 49 -4.69 3.40 5.69
C GLN A 49 -4.17 4.84 5.64
N GLU A 50 -4.89 5.68 4.91
CA GLU A 50 -4.63 7.12 4.90
C GLU A 50 -4.72 7.69 6.32
N GLY A 51 -3.70 8.44 6.72
CA GLY A 51 -3.59 9.01 8.06
C GLY A 51 -2.95 8.11 9.12
N ASP A 52 -2.67 6.83 8.82
CA ASP A 52 -1.96 5.94 9.74
C ASP A 52 -0.56 6.48 10.05
N GLU A 53 -0.13 6.33 11.31
CA GLU A 53 1.21 6.65 11.75
C GLU A 53 2.06 5.38 11.96
N PHE A 54 3.35 5.46 11.61
CA PHE A 54 4.36 4.49 12.04
C PHE A 54 5.61 5.23 12.51
N SER A 55 6.45 4.57 13.31
CA SER A 55 7.66 5.21 13.86
C SER A 55 8.91 4.39 13.62
N VAL A 56 10.03 5.07 13.44
CA VAL A 56 11.37 4.48 13.39
C VAL A 56 12.19 5.04 14.54
N THR A 57 12.66 4.15 15.41
CA THR A 57 13.58 4.51 16.50
C THR A 57 14.99 4.10 16.14
N PHE A 58 15.92 5.03 16.23
CA PHE A 58 17.34 4.81 15.94
C PHE A 58 18.22 5.54 16.96
N VAL A 59 19.47 5.11 17.06
CA VAL A 59 20.44 5.73 17.98
C VAL A 59 21.35 6.66 17.19
N HIS A 60 21.39 7.93 17.55
CA HIS A 60 22.32 8.88 16.93
C HIS A 60 23.76 8.59 17.38
N SER A 61 24.70 8.58 16.44
CA SER A 61 26.12 8.30 16.69
C SER A 61 26.79 9.28 17.66
N VAL A 62 26.35 10.54 17.67
CA VAL A 62 26.93 11.61 18.50
C VAL A 62 26.41 11.54 19.94
N ASN A 63 25.10 11.67 20.12
CA ASN A 63 24.50 11.74 21.45
C ASN A 63 24.27 10.38 22.09
N LYS A 64 24.36 9.28 21.31
CA LYS A 64 24.12 7.89 21.74
C LYS A 64 22.77 7.68 22.46
N SER A 65 21.84 8.62 22.29
CA SER A 65 20.48 8.54 22.78
C SER A 65 19.53 8.04 21.68
N PRO A 66 18.45 7.33 22.04
CA PRO A 66 17.42 6.99 21.09
C PRO A 66 16.72 8.26 20.59
N VAL A 67 16.42 8.29 19.30
CA VAL A 67 15.54 9.29 18.67
C VAL A 67 14.48 8.51 17.90
N THR A 68 13.23 8.95 18.00
CA THR A 68 12.09 8.34 17.32
C THR A 68 11.46 9.34 16.37
N ASP A 69 11.56 9.06 15.07
CA ASP A 69 10.80 9.77 14.05
C ASP A 69 9.46 9.08 13.84
N VAL A 70 8.39 9.86 13.81
CA VAL A 70 7.03 9.41 13.51
C VAL A 70 6.65 9.93 12.14
N TYR A 71 6.16 9.01 11.32
CA TYR A 71 5.74 9.25 9.96
C TYR A 71 4.24 9.01 9.82
N GLN A 72 3.60 9.74 8.91
CA GLN A 72 2.21 9.57 8.55
C GLN A 72 2.07 9.22 7.06
N ILE A 73 1.15 8.32 6.75
CA ILE A 73 0.76 8.01 5.38
C ILE A 73 -0.19 9.11 4.90
N VAL A 74 0.22 9.86 3.87
CA VAL A 74 -0.59 10.94 3.29
C VAL A 74 -0.60 10.83 1.76
N ASN A 75 -1.78 10.63 1.18
CA ASN A 75 -2.04 10.39 -0.24
C ASN A 75 -1.15 9.29 -0.84
N GLY A 76 -0.83 8.25 -0.05
CA GLY A 76 0.07 7.16 -0.44
C GLY A 76 1.56 7.46 -0.31
N ASP A 77 1.94 8.68 0.07
CA ASP A 77 3.31 9.07 0.40
C ASP A 77 3.58 8.99 1.91
N ILE A 78 4.86 9.07 2.29
CA ILE A 78 5.32 8.98 3.69
C ILE A 78 5.92 10.32 4.10
N TYR A 79 5.36 10.96 5.13
CA TYR A 79 5.85 12.24 5.65
C TYR A 79 6.24 12.14 7.12
N VAL A 80 7.37 12.74 7.51
CA VAL A 80 7.70 12.90 8.93
C VAL A 80 6.82 13.99 9.55
N VAL A 81 6.17 13.67 10.66
CA VAL A 81 5.23 14.59 11.35
C VAL A 81 5.69 14.97 12.75
N ARG A 82 6.58 14.17 13.36
CA ARG A 82 7.08 14.40 14.72
C ARG A 82 8.42 13.70 14.94
N THR A 83 9.32 14.35 15.68
CA THR A 83 10.56 13.76 16.19
C THR A 83 10.55 13.80 17.72
N ILE A 84 10.89 12.69 18.35
CA ILE A 84 10.95 12.51 19.81
C ILE A 84 12.40 12.24 20.19
N TYR A 85 12.92 12.99 21.17
CA TYR A 85 14.30 12.93 21.67
C TYR A 85 14.39 12.34 23.06
#